data_AF-A0A4E0QZ30-F1
#
_entry.id   AF-A0A4E0QZ30-F1
#
_cell.length_a   1.000
_cell.length_b   1.000
_cell.length_c   1.000
_cell.angle_alpha   90.00
_cell.angle_beta   90.00
_cell.angle_gamma   90.00
#
_symmetry.space_group_name_H-M   'P 1'
#
loop_
_entity.id
_entity.type
_entity.pdbx_description
1 polymer ?
#
loop_
_entity_poly.entity_id
_entity_poly.type
_entity_poly.pdbx_seq_one_letter_code
_entity_poly.pdbx_strand_id
1 'polypeptide(L)'
;MPKKSTPPEKESEQRFSVLQSLGQAITLILTLLSSVVIEGSIRTRTTPNIPPPETFCPGDIFLRWAADAEDYVQAFPPKECCRALLPLLDGKSKDTARDTRILHEEITAATFARLRH
;
A
#
# COMPACT_ATOMS: atom_id res chain seq x y z
N MET A 1 7.20 73.93 2.57
CA MET A 1 6.23 73.42 3.58
C MET A 1 6.09 71.92 3.40
N PRO A 2 6.01 71.12 4.48
CA PRO A 2 6.54 69.75 4.52
C PRO A 2 5.54 68.68 4.06
N LYS A 3 6.06 67.63 3.40
CA LYS A 3 5.31 66.38 3.14
C LYS A 3 5.23 65.58 4.43
N LYS A 4 4.01 65.28 4.87
CA LYS A 4 3.68 64.53 6.08
C LYS A 4 3.98 63.05 5.85
N SER A 5 4.99 62.51 6.53
CA SER A 5 5.30 61.08 6.57
C SER A 5 4.31 60.36 7.47
N THR A 6 3.73 59.27 6.97
CA THR A 6 2.96 58.29 7.74
C THR A 6 3.87 57.57 8.75
N PRO A 7 3.41 57.29 9.99
CA PRO A 7 4.26 56.70 11.02
C PRO A 7 4.47 55.19 10.79
N PRO A 8 5.68 54.65 11.08
CA PRO A 8 6.07 53.27 10.79
C PRO A 8 5.44 52.19 11.70
N GLU A 9 4.80 52.58 12.81
CA GLU A 9 4.30 51.64 13.83
C GLU A 9 3.19 50.70 13.32
N LYS A 10 2.29 51.20 12.47
CA LYS A 10 1.17 50.40 11.97
C LYS A 10 1.61 49.28 11.01
N GLU A 11 2.69 49.48 10.27
CA GLU A 11 3.24 48.43 9.39
C GLU A 11 3.93 47.34 10.20
N SER A 12 4.62 47.68 11.29
CA SER A 12 5.28 46.69 12.14
C SER A 12 4.28 45.79 12.87
N GLU A 13 3.19 46.34 13.40
CA GLU A 13 2.15 45.58 14.08
C GLU A 13 1.42 44.64 13.12
N GLN A 14 1.13 45.11 11.90
CA GLN A 14 0.50 44.31 10.85
C GLN A 14 1.40 43.16 10.39
N ARG A 15 2.70 43.41 10.22
CA ARG A 15 3.68 42.35 9.87
C ARG A 15 3.80 41.31 10.98
N PHE A 16 3.78 41.76 12.24
CA PHE A 16 3.83 40.85 13.40
C PHE A 16 2.57 39.97 13.48
N SER A 17 1.40 40.54 13.21
CA SER A 17 0.13 39.81 13.15
C SER A 17 0.08 38.77 12.02
N VAL A 18 0.62 39.10 10.83
CA VAL A 18 0.71 38.17 9.70
C VAL A 18 1.65 37.00 10.02
N LEU A 19 2.80 37.26 10.65
CA LEU A 19 3.75 36.22 11.05
C LEU A 19 3.18 35.30 12.13
N GLN A 20 2.43 35.86 13.09
CA GLN A 20 1.75 35.07 14.12
C GLN A 20 0.66 34.18 13.53
N SER A 21 -0.15 34.72 12.60
CA SER A 21 -1.16 33.97 11.86
C SER A 21 -0.55 32.86 11.00
N LEU A 22 0.59 33.12 10.35
CA LEU A 22 1.32 32.13 9.57
C LEU A 22 1.88 31.01 10.46
N GLY A 23 2.45 31.37 11.62
CA GLY A 23 2.92 30.39 12.61
C GLY A 23 1.79 29.48 13.09
N GLN A 24 0.64 30.05 13.42
CA GLN A 24 -0.54 29.29 13.83
C GLN A 24 -1.07 28.38 12.71
N ALA A 25 -1.11 28.87 11.47
CA ALA A 25 -1.52 28.08 10.32
C ALA A 25 -0.56 26.90 10.06
N ILE A 26 0.75 27.13 10.15
CA ILE A 26 1.78 26.08 10.02
C ILE A 26 1.63 25.05 11.14
N THR A 27 1.43 25.49 12.39
CA THR A 27 1.18 24.56 13.51
C THR A 27 -0.06 23.72 13.26
N LEU A 28 -1.16 24.32 12.82
CA LEU A 28 -2.39 23.60 12.46
C LEU A 28 -2.17 22.56 11.36
N ILE A 29 -1.46 22.92 10.29
CA ILE A 29 -1.12 22.00 9.20
C ILE A 29 -0.26 20.85 9.70
N LEU A 30 0.77 21.12 10.50
CA LEU A 30 1.63 20.08 11.07
C LEU A 30 0.87 19.16 12.02
N THR A 31 -0.02 19.71 12.85
CA THR A 31 -0.90 18.93 13.73
C THR A 31 -1.87 18.07 12.92
N LEU A 32 -2.48 18.61 11.86
CA LEU A 32 -3.35 17.83 10.96
C LEU A 32 -2.58 16.73 10.23
N LEU A 33 -1.38 17.01 9.71
CA LEU A 33 -0.52 16.00 9.08
C LEU A 33 -0.09 14.91 10.09
N SER A 34 0.14 15.26 11.36
CA SER A 34 0.39 14.27 12.41
C SER A 34 -0.85 13.43 12.77
N SER A 35 -2.05 14.02 12.68
CA SER A 35 -3.32 13.33 12.95
C SER A 35 -3.77 12.42 11.80
N VAL A 36 -3.33 12.69 10.55
CA VAL A 36 -3.65 11.86 9.38
C VAL A 36 -2.85 10.54 9.37
N VAL A 37 -1.88 10.38 10.28
CA VAL A 37 -1.14 9.12 10.47
C VAL A 37 -1.71 8.32 11.65
N ILE A 38 -3.03 8.28 11.80
CA ILE A 38 -3.74 7.26 12.59
C ILE A 38 -4.88 6.68 11.76
N GLU A 39 -4.64 6.56 10.46
CA GLU A 39 -5.31 5.57 9.61
C GLU A 39 -4.25 5.04 8.64
N GLY A 40 -3.21 4.46 9.23
CA GLY A 40 -2.08 3.88 8.54
C GLY A 40 -2.51 2.69 7.68
N SER A 41 -3.06 2.97 6.50
CA SER A 41 -2.65 2.23 5.32
C SER A 41 -1.54 3.01 4.64
N ILE A 42 -0.43 3.22 5.36
CA ILE A 42 0.84 3.05 4.67
C ILE A 42 0.76 1.59 4.24
N ARG A 43 0.60 1.34 2.95
CA ARG A 43 0.76 0.00 2.39
C ARG A 43 2.23 -0.35 2.54
N THR A 44 2.67 -0.58 3.79
CA THR A 44 3.82 -1.42 4.09
C THR A 44 3.44 -2.71 3.42
N ARG A 45 3.99 -2.92 2.23
CA ARG A 45 3.88 -4.20 1.54
C ARG A 45 4.35 -5.20 2.59
N THR A 46 3.41 -5.93 3.20
CA THR A 46 3.70 -7.05 4.10
C THR A 46 4.34 -8.07 3.20
N THR A 47 5.62 -7.85 2.93
CA THR A 47 6.46 -8.80 2.24
C THR A 47 6.70 -9.84 3.33
N PRO A 48 6.16 -11.06 3.19
CA PRO A 48 6.38 -12.09 4.18
C PRO A 48 7.88 -12.26 4.40
N ASN A 49 8.27 -12.65 5.61
CA ASN A 49 9.65 -13.08 5.86
C ASN A 49 9.97 -14.42 5.15
N ILE A 50 8.95 -15.03 4.54
CA ILE A 50 9.07 -16.22 3.71
C ILE A 50 9.46 -15.76 2.30
N PRO A 51 10.53 -16.29 1.68
CA PRO A 51 10.85 -15.97 0.31
C PRO A 51 9.71 -16.44 -0.62
N PRO A 52 9.44 -15.74 -1.72
CA PRO A 52 8.49 -16.23 -2.72
C PRO A 52 8.96 -17.59 -3.25
N PRO A 53 8.07 -18.58 -3.38
CA PRO A 53 8.42 -19.87 -3.97
C PRO A 53 8.76 -19.70 -5.45
N GLU A 54 9.36 -20.74 -6.03
CA GLU A 54 9.63 -20.80 -7.46
C GLU A 54 8.33 -20.64 -8.27
N THR A 55 8.44 -20.12 -9.49
CA THR A 55 7.29 -20.02 -10.39
C THR A 55 6.76 -21.40 -10.75
N PHE A 56 5.45 -21.54 -10.66
CA PHE A 56 4.76 -22.78 -11.00
C PHE A 56 4.83 -23.07 -12.48
N CYS A 57 5.58 -24.11 -12.79
CA CYS A 57 5.53 -24.79 -14.07
C CYS A 57 4.89 -26.18 -13.86
N PRO A 58 3.97 -26.60 -14.74
CA PRO A 58 3.38 -27.94 -14.64
C PRO A 58 4.43 -29.06 -14.65
N GLY A 59 4.37 -29.97 -13.68
CA GLY A 59 5.31 -31.10 -13.54
C GLY A 59 5.19 -31.81 -12.18
N ASP A 60 6.13 -32.72 -11.89
CA ASP A 60 6.09 -33.60 -10.70
C ASP A 60 6.29 -32.87 -9.35
N ILE A 61 6.74 -31.62 -9.38
CA ILE A 61 6.98 -30.81 -8.18
C ILE A 61 5.73 -30.08 -7.65
N PHE A 62 4.56 -30.32 -8.26
CA PHE A 62 3.31 -29.62 -7.93
C PHE A 62 2.96 -29.65 -6.43
N LEU A 63 3.04 -30.82 -5.78
CA LEU A 63 2.62 -30.95 -4.38
C LEU A 63 3.50 -30.12 -3.44
N ARG A 64 4.81 -30.12 -3.69
CA ARG A 64 5.75 -29.30 -2.92
C ARG A 64 5.50 -27.82 -3.18
N TRP A 65 5.39 -27.44 -4.45
CA TRP A 65 5.13 -26.06 -4.83
C TRP A 65 3.81 -25.54 -4.24
N ALA A 66 2.74 -26.34 -4.28
CA ALA A 66 1.43 -25.95 -3.77
C ALA A 66 1.46 -25.71 -2.25
N ALA A 67 2.18 -26.54 -1.49
CA ALA A 67 2.37 -26.34 -0.06
C ALA A 67 3.16 -25.04 0.22
N ASP A 68 4.29 -24.84 -0.46
CA ASP A 68 5.12 -23.63 -0.28
C ASP A 68 4.35 -22.36 -0.68
N ALA A 69 3.54 -22.43 -1.74
CA ALA A 69 2.73 -21.33 -2.21
C ALA A 69 1.54 -21.05 -1.29
N GLU A 70 0.90 -22.07 -0.72
CA GLU A 70 -0.16 -21.93 0.27
C GLU A 70 0.36 -21.20 1.52
N ASP A 71 1.49 -21.65 2.08
CA ASP A 71 2.13 -21.00 3.23
C ASP A 71 2.53 -19.55 2.91
N TYR A 72 3.07 -19.31 1.71
CA TYR A 72 3.46 -17.97 1.27
C TYR A 72 2.26 -17.02 1.14
N VAL A 73 1.15 -17.45 0.51
CA VAL A 73 -0.02 -16.57 0.32
C VAL A 73 -0.79 -16.33 1.61
N GLN A 74 -0.82 -17.30 2.53
CA GLN A 74 -1.45 -17.14 3.85
C GLN A 74 -0.75 -16.10 4.72
N ALA A 75 0.52 -15.77 4.44
CA ALA A 75 1.24 -14.70 5.11
C ALA A 75 0.77 -13.28 4.70
N PHE A 76 -0.10 -13.16 3.70
CA PHE A 76 -0.70 -11.90 3.27
C PHE A 76 -2.13 -11.74 3.81
N PRO A 77 -2.63 -10.50 3.97
CA PRO A 77 -4.04 -10.27 4.22
C PRO A 77 -4.91 -10.90 3.12
N PRO A 78 -6.15 -11.38 3.42
CA PRO A 78 -7.01 -12.07 2.45
C PRO A 78 -7.21 -11.32 1.12
N LYS A 79 -7.30 -9.98 1.17
CA LYS A 79 -7.47 -9.12 0.00
C LYS A 79 -6.23 -9.05 -0.90
N GLU A 80 -5.08 -9.50 -0.42
CA GLU A 80 -3.80 -9.47 -1.11
C GLU A 80 -3.34 -10.86 -1.56
N CYS A 81 -3.93 -11.96 -1.08
CA CYS A 81 -3.56 -13.33 -1.45
C CYS A 81 -3.55 -13.54 -2.97
N CYS A 82 -4.55 -13.02 -3.68
CA CYS A 82 -4.60 -13.13 -5.16
C CYS A 82 -3.46 -12.39 -5.85
N ARG A 83 -3.03 -11.24 -5.29
CA ARG A 83 -1.89 -10.46 -5.79
C ARG A 83 -0.56 -11.13 -5.47
N ALA A 84 -0.48 -11.87 -4.37
CA ALA A 84 0.67 -12.67 -3.98
C ALA A 84 0.80 -13.96 -4.80
N LEU A 85 -0.33 -14.59 -5.17
CA LEU A 85 -0.36 -15.83 -5.95
C LEU A 85 -0.06 -15.62 -7.42
N LEU A 86 -0.59 -14.56 -8.04
CA LEU A 86 -0.48 -14.34 -9.49
C LEU A 86 0.96 -14.31 -10.05
N PRO A 87 1.95 -13.72 -9.36
CA PRO A 87 3.36 -13.77 -9.79
C PRO A 87 3.98 -15.17 -9.72
N LEU A 88 3.42 -16.06 -8.90
CA LEU A 88 3.90 -17.44 -8.75
C LEU A 88 3.41 -18.36 -9.87
N LEU A 89 2.52 -17.90 -10.74
CA LEU A 89 1.97 -18.70 -11.84
C LEU A 89 2.68 -18.38 -13.16
N ASP A 90 2.98 -19.42 -13.94
CA ASP A 90 3.55 -19.28 -15.28
C ASP A 90 2.74 -20.02 -16.36
N GLY A 91 2.87 -19.54 -17.60
CA GLY A 91 2.24 -20.08 -18.80
C GLY A 91 0.77 -20.43 -18.61
N LYS A 92 0.45 -21.72 -18.87
CA LYS A 92 -0.92 -22.25 -18.81
C LYS A 92 -1.61 -22.03 -17.46
N SER A 93 -0.89 -22.15 -16.34
CA SER A 93 -1.50 -22.00 -15.01
C SER A 93 -1.98 -20.57 -14.76
N LYS A 94 -1.24 -19.59 -15.29
CA LYS A 94 -1.58 -18.16 -15.23
C LYS A 94 -2.78 -17.84 -16.11
N ASP A 95 -2.86 -18.47 -17.28
CA ASP A 95 -4.00 -18.34 -18.18
C ASP A 95 -5.26 -18.96 -17.56
N THR A 96 -5.17 -20.18 -17.02
CA THR A 96 -6.26 -20.83 -16.27
C THR A 96 -6.75 -19.92 -15.14
N ALA A 97 -5.85 -19.34 -14.34
CA ALA A 97 -6.20 -18.47 -13.23
C ALA A 97 -6.96 -17.20 -13.66
N ARG A 98 -6.67 -16.68 -14.86
CA ARG A 98 -7.36 -15.52 -15.46
C ARG A 98 -8.72 -15.91 -16.01
N ASP A 99 -8.79 -17.00 -16.76
CA ASP A 99 -10.00 -17.41 -17.48
C ASP A 99 -11.10 -17.89 -16.54
N THR A 100 -10.73 -18.66 -15.53
CA THR A 100 -11.67 -19.27 -14.57
C THR A 100 -12.06 -18.33 -13.42
N ARG A 101 -11.50 -17.11 -13.39
CA ARG A 101 -11.65 -16.15 -12.29
C ARG A 101 -11.32 -16.73 -10.91
N ILE A 102 -10.51 -17.79 -10.81
CA ILE A 102 -10.07 -18.38 -9.53
C ILE A 102 -9.51 -17.32 -8.57
N LEU A 103 -8.82 -16.31 -9.11
CA LEU A 103 -8.22 -15.22 -8.33
C LEU A 103 -9.23 -14.14 -7.88
N HIS A 104 -10.52 -14.30 -8.15
CA HIS A 104 -11.59 -13.45 -7.60
C HIS A 104 -12.27 -14.09 -6.39
N GLU A 105 -12.04 -15.39 -6.18
CA GLU A 105 -12.54 -16.14 -5.04
C GLU A 105 -11.51 -16.12 -3.89
N GLU A 106 -11.94 -16.59 -2.72
CA GLU A 106 -11.02 -16.85 -1.62
C GLU A 106 -10.00 -17.93 -2.02
N ILE A 107 -8.72 -17.66 -1.75
CA ILE A 107 -7.65 -18.62 -2.03
C ILE A 107 -7.69 -19.73 -0.98
N THR A 108 -7.98 -20.95 -1.41
CA THR A 108 -8.06 -22.15 -0.56
C THR A 108 -7.23 -23.28 -1.16
N ALA A 109 -7.05 -24.40 -0.45
CA ALA A 109 -6.40 -25.59 -1.01
C ALA A 109 -7.02 -26.05 -2.35
N ALA A 110 -8.33 -25.85 -2.54
CA ALA A 110 -9.02 -26.17 -3.80
C ALA A 110 -8.56 -25.30 -4.99
N THR A 111 -8.10 -24.07 -4.73
CA THR A 111 -7.50 -23.18 -5.74
C THR A 111 -6.29 -23.84 -6.39
N PHE A 112 -5.39 -24.43 -5.59
CA PHE A 112 -4.19 -25.09 -6.09
C PHE A 112 -4.53 -26.34 -6.91
N ALA A 113 -5.51 -27.14 -6.48
CA ALA A 113 -5.98 -28.30 -7.25
C ALA A 113 -6.49 -27.90 -8.65
N ARG A 114 -7.19 -26.75 -8.76
CA ARG A 114 -7.66 -26.22 -10.05
C ARG A 114 -6.53 -25.72 -10.96
N LEU A 115 -5.45 -25.20 -10.38
CA LEU A 115 -4.29 -24.71 -11.13
C LEU A 115 -3.45 -25.82 -11.77
N ARG A 116 -3.58 -27.06 -11.30
CA ARG A 116 -2.88 -28.23 -11.85
C ARG A 116 -3.31 -28.56 -13.29
N HIS A 117 -4.52 -28.19 -13.69
CA HIS A 117 -5.18 -28.63 -14.93
C HIS A 117 -5.16 -27.54 -16.02
#